data_AF-A0A228HU05-F1
#
_entry.id   AF-A0A228HU05-F1
#
_cell.length_a   1.000
_cell.length_b   1.000
_cell.length_c   1.000
_cell.angle_alpha   90.00
_cell.angle_beta   90.00
_cell.angle_gamma   90.00
#
_symmetry.space_group_name_H-M   'P 1'
#
loop_
_entity.id
_entity.type
_entity.pdbx_description
1 polymer ?
#
loop_
_entity_poly.entity_id
_entity_poly.type
_entity_poly.pdbx_seq_one_letter_code
_entity_poly.pdbx_strand_id
1 'polypeptide(L)'
;MLKTGVINHEAVIGHLKQVLHAFAMKPEYSKFYIGITSDLNTRLAKHRATKPDFKLTCPIYLEAHNLVGNAFDRLERKAIETFRTGITHPQSGERLLACSNGPGGALPKNWLYILVG
;
A
#
# COMPACT_ATOMS: atom_id res chain seq x y z
N MET A 1 -4.11 -13.33 -6.36
CA MET A 1 -4.23 -13.02 -7.80
C MET A 1 -4.20 -11.50 -7.94
N LEU A 2 -3.31 -10.96 -8.78
CA LEU A 2 -3.22 -9.51 -9.02
C LEU A 2 -4.53 -9.07 -9.69
N LYS A 3 -5.22 -8.06 -9.13
CA LYS A 3 -6.44 -7.53 -9.77
C LYS A 3 -6.03 -6.51 -10.83
N THR A 4 -6.53 -6.69 -12.06
CA THR A 4 -6.32 -5.80 -13.19
C THR A 4 -7.61 -5.04 -13.52
N GLY A 5 -7.51 -3.79 -13.97
CA GLY A 5 -8.66 -3.02 -14.51
C GLY A 5 -9.67 -2.47 -13.50
N VAL A 6 -9.31 -2.32 -12.22
CA VAL A 6 -10.24 -1.79 -11.20
C VAL A 6 -10.23 -0.26 -11.18
N ILE A 7 -11.27 0.34 -11.77
CA ILE A 7 -11.50 1.80 -11.87
C ILE A 7 -12.14 2.39 -10.59
N ASN A 8 -12.54 1.54 -9.61
CA ASN A 8 -13.19 2.02 -8.38
C ASN A 8 -12.19 2.16 -7.22
N HIS A 9 -11.84 3.41 -6.87
CA HIS A 9 -10.98 3.72 -5.73
C HIS A 9 -11.48 3.15 -4.40
N GLU A 10 -12.79 3.09 -4.16
CA GLU A 10 -13.34 2.56 -2.91
C GLU A 10 -13.12 1.05 -2.80
N ALA A 11 -13.26 0.33 -3.91
CA ALA A 11 -12.96 -1.10 -3.95
C ALA A 11 -11.47 -1.37 -3.68
N VAL A 12 -10.58 -0.51 -4.19
CA VAL A 12 -9.14 -0.62 -3.92
C VAL A 12 -8.84 -0.32 -2.45
N ILE A 13 -9.41 0.74 -1.87
CA ILE A 13 -9.25 1.08 -0.45
C ILE A 13 -9.81 -0.03 0.44
N GLY A 14 -10.98 -0.58 0.12
CA GLY A 14 -11.57 -1.70 0.86
C GLY A 14 -10.70 -2.94 0.83
N HIS A 15 -10.14 -3.28 -0.33
CA HIS A 15 -9.20 -4.39 -0.46
C HIS A 15 -7.89 -4.13 0.30
N LEU A 16 -7.33 -2.92 0.23
CA LEU A 16 -6.16 -2.54 1.02
C LEU A 16 -6.43 -2.70 2.52
N LYS A 17 -7.61 -2.30 3.00
CA LYS A 17 -8.01 -2.50 4.40
C LYS A 17 -7.99 -3.98 4.78
N GLN A 18 -8.57 -4.86 3.97
CA GLN A 18 -8.58 -6.30 4.21
C GLN A 18 -7.16 -6.88 4.26
N VAL A 19 -6.30 -6.50 3.31
CA VAL A 19 -4.91 -6.95 3.25
C VAL A 19 -4.13 -6.48 4.48
N LEU A 20 -4.25 -5.21 4.86
CA LEU A 20 -3.55 -4.67 6.04
C LEU A 20 -4.05 -5.30 7.34
N HIS A 21 -5.35 -5.61 7.47
CA HIS A 21 -5.86 -6.38 8.60
C HIS A 21 -5.28 -7.79 8.67
N ALA A 22 -5.16 -8.48 7.53
CA ALA A 22 -4.53 -9.81 7.50
C ALA A 22 -3.07 -9.77 7.98
N PHE A 23 -2.34 -8.70 7.66
CA PHE A 23 -0.99 -8.48 8.18
C PHE A 23 -0.96 -8.04 9.64
N ALA A 24 -1.92 -7.25 10.11
CA ALA A 24 -2.00 -6.82 11.50
C ALA A 24 -2.25 -7.98 12.49
N MET A 25 -2.81 -9.11 12.02
CA MET A 25 -2.98 -10.32 12.83
C MET A 25 -1.69 -11.13 13.00
N LYS A 26 -0.61 -10.76 12.30
CA LYS A 26 0.66 -11.46 12.30
C LYS A 26 1.67 -10.70 13.16
N PRO A 27 2.09 -11.26 14.32
CA PRO A 27 2.97 -10.56 15.25
C PRO A 27 4.37 -10.30 14.67
N GLU A 28 4.76 -11.00 13.58
CA GLU A 28 6.01 -10.72 12.88
C GLU A 28 6.04 -9.37 12.16
N TYR A 29 4.90 -8.69 12.01
CA TYR A 29 4.77 -7.39 11.36
C TYR A 29 4.24 -6.33 12.32
N SER A 30 4.86 -5.16 12.30
CA SER A 30 4.53 -4.00 13.15
C SER A 30 4.28 -2.74 12.33
N LYS A 31 4.71 -2.71 11.06
CA LYS A 31 4.58 -1.55 10.19
C LYS A 31 4.31 -1.92 8.73
N PHE A 32 3.68 -1.00 8.01
CA PHE A 32 3.48 -1.10 6.57
C PHE A 32 3.83 0.20 5.85
N TYR A 33 4.08 0.08 4.55
CA TYR A 33 4.27 1.20 3.63
C TYR A 33 3.47 0.93 2.35
N ILE A 34 2.63 1.87 1.95
CA ILE A 34 1.90 1.85 0.68
C ILE A 34 2.74 2.59 -0.35
N GLY A 35 2.92 2.04 -1.55
CA GLY A 35 3.61 2.77 -2.61
C GLY A 35 2.96 2.58 -3.96
N ILE A 36 3.08 3.62 -4.78
CA ILE A 36 2.74 3.57 -6.19
C ILE A 36 4.02 3.71 -7.04
N THR A 37 4.20 2.83 -8.03
CA THR A 37 5.39 2.78 -8.90
C THR A 37 5.08 2.41 -10.35
N SER A 38 5.90 2.85 -11.30
CA SER A 38 5.74 2.57 -12.74
C SER A 38 6.68 1.47 -13.17
N ASP A 39 7.79 1.40 -12.44
CA ASP A 39 8.73 0.30 -12.45
C ASP A 39 8.70 -0.34 -11.05
N LEU A 40 8.00 -1.47 -10.96
CA LEU A 40 7.93 -2.25 -9.73
C LEU A 40 9.31 -2.77 -9.36
N ASN A 41 10.02 -3.41 -10.29
CA ASN A 41 11.28 -4.07 -10.01
C ASN A 41 12.35 -3.12 -9.46
N THR A 42 12.55 -1.97 -10.10
CA THR A 42 13.51 -0.95 -9.64
C THR A 42 13.14 -0.43 -8.25
N ARG A 43 11.85 -0.16 -8.02
CA ARG A 43 11.38 0.36 -6.74
C ARG A 43 11.54 -0.66 -5.61
N LEU A 44 11.28 -1.94 -5.91
CA LEU A 44 11.47 -3.03 -4.96
C LEU A 44 12.95 -3.25 -4.64
N ALA A 45 13.83 -3.22 -5.64
CA ALA A 45 15.28 -3.30 -5.44
C ALA A 45 15.78 -2.16 -4.53
N LYS A 46 15.32 -0.93 -4.78
CA LYS A 46 15.63 0.23 -3.93
C LYS A 46 15.13 0.04 -2.50
N HIS A 47 13.92 -0.48 -2.31
CA HIS A 47 13.36 -0.69 -0.97
C HIS A 47 14.11 -1.77 -0.21
N ARG A 48 14.50 -2.88 -0.85
CA ARG A 48 15.36 -3.90 -0.23
C ARG A 48 16.69 -3.30 0.27
N ALA A 49 17.28 -2.39 -0.50
CA ALA A 49 18.54 -1.73 -0.12
C ALA A 49 18.37 -0.65 0.97
N THR A 50 17.23 0.05 1.01
CA THR A 50 17.06 1.26 1.84
C THR A 50 16.13 1.09 3.03
N LYS A 51 15.35 0.00 3.07
CA LYS A 51 14.37 -0.28 4.12
C LYS A 51 14.41 -1.77 4.51
N PRO A 52 15.55 -2.24 5.06
CA PRO A 52 15.74 -3.66 5.39
C PRO A 52 14.70 -4.20 6.38
N ASP A 53 14.10 -3.32 7.19
CA ASP A 53 13.06 -3.70 8.16
C ASP A 53 11.76 -4.21 7.52
N PHE A 54 11.50 -3.93 6.23
CA PHE A 54 10.33 -4.47 5.55
C PHE A 54 10.64 -5.85 4.96
N LYS A 55 10.12 -6.87 5.63
CA LYS A 55 10.40 -8.29 5.37
C LYS A 55 9.64 -8.82 4.15
N LEU A 56 8.48 -8.25 3.84
CA LEU A 56 7.64 -8.72 2.74
C LEU A 56 7.23 -7.56 1.83
N THR A 57 7.15 -7.87 0.55
CA THR A 57 6.63 -6.98 -0.48
C THR A 57 5.47 -7.67 -1.19
N CYS A 58 4.33 -6.98 -1.31
CA CYS A 58 3.16 -7.51 -2.00
C CYS A 58 2.68 -6.51 -3.06
N PRO A 59 2.81 -6.82 -4.36
CA PRO A 59 2.08 -6.12 -5.40
C PRO A 59 0.59 -6.43 -5.25
N ILE A 60 -0.24 -5.39 -5.17
CA ILE A 60 -1.68 -5.53 -4.92
C ILE A 60 -2.48 -5.29 -6.21
N TYR A 61 -2.12 -4.27 -6.99
CA TYR A 61 -2.83 -3.91 -8.22
C TYR A 61 -1.85 -3.45 -9.33
N LEU A 62 -2.27 -3.70 -10.57
CA LEU A 62 -1.72 -3.08 -11.78
C LEU A 62 -2.87 -2.42 -12.57
N GLU A 63 -2.75 -1.12 -12.80
CA GLU A 63 -3.59 -0.38 -13.73
C GLU A 63 -3.11 -0.60 -15.17
N ALA A 64 -4.03 -0.86 -16.09
CA ALA A 64 -3.70 -0.96 -17.49
C ALA A 64 -3.32 0.42 -18.04
N HIS A 65 -2.24 0.49 -18.82
CA HIS A 65 -1.65 1.74 -19.33
C HIS A 65 -2.63 2.62 -20.13
N ASN A 66 -3.71 2.05 -20.65
CA ASN A 66 -4.75 2.75 -21.42
C ASN A 66 -5.81 3.48 -20.56
N LEU A 67 -5.77 3.32 -19.23
CA LEU A 67 -6.69 3.96 -18.28
C LEU A 67 -5.99 4.98 -17.37
N VAL A 68 -4.71 5.28 -17.61
CA VAL A 68 -3.87 6.14 -16.77
C VAL A 68 -4.30 7.60 -16.92
N GLY A 69 -5.34 7.97 -16.19
CA GLY A 69 -5.87 9.33 -16.10
C GLY A 69 -5.87 9.83 -14.66
N ASN A 70 -4.71 10.07 -14.06
CA ASN A 70 -4.55 10.66 -12.72
C ASN A 70 -5.38 9.98 -11.60
N ALA A 71 -5.82 8.74 -11.80
CA ALA A 71 -6.68 8.01 -10.88
C ALA A 71 -5.84 7.48 -9.72
N PHE A 72 -4.69 6.87 -10.02
CA PHE A 72 -3.79 6.30 -9.02
C PHE A 72 -3.11 7.33 -8.12
N ASP A 73 -2.80 8.55 -8.57
CA ASP A 73 -2.25 9.61 -7.70
C ASP A 73 -3.24 10.02 -6.61
N ARG A 74 -4.51 10.17 -6.99
CA ARG A 74 -5.60 10.45 -6.05
C ARG A 74 -5.82 9.27 -5.11
N LEU A 75 -5.63 8.05 -5.59
CA LEU A 75 -5.72 6.85 -4.79
C LEU A 75 -4.57 6.73 -3.78
N GLU A 76 -3.32 7.03 -4.15
CA GLU A 76 -2.16 6.95 -3.24
C GLU A 76 -2.37 7.88 -2.05
N ARG A 77 -2.66 9.15 -2.34
CA ARG A 77 -2.91 10.15 -1.30
C ARG A 77 -4.11 9.76 -0.44
N LYS A 78 -5.23 9.35 -1.05
CA LYS A 78 -6.42 8.89 -0.31
C LYS A 78 -6.09 7.69 0.58
N ALA A 79 -5.30 6.73 0.10
CA ALA A 79 -4.90 5.57 0.86
C ALA A 79 -3.98 5.96 2.04
N ILE A 80 -2.96 6.79 1.79
CA ILE A 80 -2.07 7.28 2.84
C ILE A 80 -2.85 8.05 3.91
N GLU A 81 -3.76 8.94 3.53
CA GLU A 81 -4.62 9.68 4.45
C GLU A 81 -5.53 8.74 5.25
N THR A 82 -6.21 7.81 4.56
CA THR A 82 -7.13 6.85 5.18
C THR A 82 -6.44 5.98 6.22
N PHE A 83 -5.21 5.54 5.93
CA PHE A 83 -4.48 4.61 6.80
C PHE A 83 -3.37 5.28 7.61
N ARG A 84 -3.33 6.63 7.69
CA ARG A 84 -2.23 7.37 8.33
C ARG A 84 -2.03 7.00 9.80
N THR A 85 -3.11 6.69 10.50
CA THR A 85 -3.09 6.28 11.91
C THR A 85 -2.63 4.83 12.10
N GLY A 86 -2.46 4.08 11.01
CA GLY A 86 -2.22 2.65 11.03
C GLY A 86 -3.52 1.84 11.16
N ILE A 87 -3.37 0.54 11.36
CA ILE A 87 -4.46 -0.38 11.70
C ILE A 87 -4.51 -0.51 13.21
N THR A 88 -5.68 -0.27 13.78
CA THR A 88 -5.95 -0.43 15.21
C THR A 88 -6.87 -1.61 15.47
N HIS A 89 -6.74 -2.21 16.65
CA HIS A 89 -7.69 -3.19 17.14
C HIS A 89 -9.03 -2.51 17.39
N PRO A 90 -10.15 -3.01 16.84
CA PRO A 90 -11.42 -2.31 16.84
C PRO A 90 -12.03 -2.11 18.24
N GLN A 91 -11.64 -2.94 19.22
CA GLN A 91 -12.20 -2.90 20.58
C GLN A 91 -11.28 -2.20 21.57
N SER A 92 -9.97 -2.42 21.50
CA SER A 92 -9.00 -1.86 22.46
C SER A 92 -8.38 -0.54 21.97
N GLY A 93 -8.52 -0.19 20.68
CA GLY A 93 -7.87 0.96 20.08
C GLY A 93 -6.34 0.82 19.95
N GLU A 94 -5.78 -0.31 20.38
CA GLU A 94 -4.35 -0.61 20.29
C GLU A 94 -3.90 -0.61 18.83
N ARG A 95 -2.77 0.04 18.53
CA ARG A 95 -2.22 0.07 17.17
C ARG A 95 -1.49 -1.23 16.87
N LEU A 96 -2.06 -2.03 15.98
CA LEU A 96 -1.55 -3.33 15.54
C LEU A 96 -0.52 -3.20 14.42
N LEU A 97 -0.71 -2.24 13.50
CA LEU A 97 0.18 -2.07 12.35
C LEU A 97 0.34 -0.59 12.02
N ALA A 98 1.55 -0.05 12.16
CA ALA A 98 1.83 1.37 11.96
C ALA A 98 2.05 1.74 10.48
N CYS A 99 1.50 2.88 10.05
CA CYS A 99 1.78 3.43 8.73
C CYS A 99 3.13 4.15 8.72
N SER A 100 4.04 3.75 7.83
CA SER A 100 5.37 4.35 7.67
C SER A 100 5.46 5.28 6.44
N ASN A 101 4.33 5.66 5.86
CA ASN A 101 4.28 6.61 4.75
C ASN A 101 4.57 8.04 5.24
N GLY A 102 5.46 8.74 4.52
CA GLY A 102 5.60 10.21 4.65
C GLY A 102 4.51 10.97 3.85
N PRO A 103 4.51 12.31 3.87
CA PRO A 103 3.46 13.14 3.24
C PRO A 103 3.48 13.17 1.70
N GLY A 104 4.30 12.36 1.03
CA GLY A 104 4.47 12.40 -0.42
C GLY A 104 3.88 11.19 -1.13
N GLY A 105 3.02 11.45 -2.12
CA GLY A 105 2.68 10.51 -3.19
C GLY A 105 3.61 10.70 -4.39
N ALA A 106 4.01 9.63 -5.05
CA ALA A 106 4.87 9.68 -6.23
C ALA A 106 4.03 10.00 -7.49
N LEU A 107 4.60 10.83 -8.38
CA LEU A 107 4.07 11.15 -9.73
C LEU A 107 3.69 9.89 -10.53
N PRO A 108 2.73 9.96 -11.49
CA PRO A 108 1.74 8.93 -11.78
C PRO A 108 2.26 7.59 -12.25
N LYS A 109 1.73 6.53 -11.64
CA LYS A 109 2.22 5.18 -11.87
C LYS A 109 1.16 4.09 -11.68
N ASN A 110 1.35 3.00 -12.39
CA ASN A 110 0.38 1.95 -12.65
C ASN A 110 0.47 0.75 -11.69
N TRP A 111 1.47 0.65 -10.82
CA TRP A 111 1.55 -0.41 -9.80
C TRP A 111 1.26 0.12 -8.41
N LEU A 112 0.32 -0.49 -7.70
CA LEU A 112 0.12 -0.33 -6.27
C LEU A 112 0.69 -1.55 -5.54
N TYR A 113 1.54 -1.31 -4.56
CA TYR A 113 2.15 -2.34 -3.73
C TYR A 113 2.17 -1.91 -2.27
N ILE A 114 2.32 -2.89 -1.39
CA ILE A 114 2.60 -2.68 0.02
C ILE A 114 3.91 -3.34 0.41
N LEU A 115 4.59 -2.76 1.38
CA LEU A 115 5.65 -3.39 2.14
C LEU A 115 5.13 -3.63 3.55
N VAL A 116 5.48 -4.74 4.17
CA VAL A 116 5.22 -5.00 5.60
C VAL A 116 6.48 -5.50 6.31
N GLY A 117 6.66 -5.07 7.55
CA GLY A 117 7.88 -5.28 8.35
C GLY A 117 7.60 -5.38 9.82
#